data_AF-A0A336N5W7-F1
#
_entry.id   AF-A0A336N5W7-F1
#
_cell.length_a   1.000
_cell.length_b   1.000
_cell.length_c   1.000
_cell.angle_alpha   90.00
_cell.angle_beta   90.00
_cell.angle_gamma   90.00
#
_symmetry.space_group_name_H-M   'P 1'
#
loop_
_entity.id
_entity.type
_entity.pdbx_description
1 polymer ?
#
loop_
_entity_poly.entity_id
_entity_poly.type
_entity_poly.pdbx_seq_one_letter_code
_entity_poly.pdbx_strand_id
1 'polypeptide(L)'
;MNTLKIIIATHKKYEFPNASYYVPIQVGKTLTGLELNILSDNTQINISDKNQSYCELTALYWAWKNRFFQDVDYIGLVHYRRYFSGKGLRVKGKTIASENELSTLLKDADCLVPCKRNYYIESVYSHYQHAHYIKDLEAARAVIADKYSDYLNSFDSVMQGKILHLYNMFVIKKSLFEEYCHWLFTILFELEKRLMSQLMIHIKKSIWVYCGAVI
;
A
#
# COMPACT_ATOMS: atom_id res chain seq x y z
N MET A 1 13.37 -4.53 -22.84
CA MET A 1 13.51 -3.79 -21.57
C MET A 1 12.26 -4.06 -20.77
N ASN A 2 12.39 -4.44 -19.50
CA ASN A 2 11.21 -4.61 -18.66
C ASN A 2 10.60 -3.24 -18.38
N THR A 3 9.28 -3.17 -18.37
CA THR A 3 8.50 -1.94 -18.31
C THR A 3 7.88 -1.76 -16.92
N LEU A 4 7.81 -0.51 -16.46
CA LEU A 4 7.45 -0.17 -15.08
C LEU A 4 6.34 0.88 -15.04
N LYS A 5 5.41 0.75 -14.10
CA LYS A 5 4.45 1.82 -13.76
C LYS A 5 4.28 1.91 -12.24
N ILE A 6 4.49 3.10 -11.69
CA ILE A 6 4.40 3.39 -10.25
C ILE A 6 3.32 4.43 -10.02
N ILE A 7 2.30 4.06 -9.24
CA ILE A 7 1.26 4.99 -8.80
C ILE A 7 1.83 5.90 -7.72
N ILE A 8 1.61 7.21 -7.88
CA ILE A 8 1.84 8.19 -6.84
C ILE A 8 0.49 8.57 -6.22
N ALA A 9 0.17 8.02 -5.05
CA ALA A 9 -1.06 8.34 -4.33
C ALA A 9 -0.97 9.76 -3.73
N THR A 10 -1.91 10.63 -4.11
CA THR A 10 -1.96 12.03 -3.64
C THR A 10 -3.37 12.49 -3.32
N HIS A 11 -3.53 13.34 -2.30
CA HIS A 11 -4.80 13.99 -1.96
C HIS A 11 -4.72 15.52 -2.13
N LYS A 12 -3.61 16.03 -2.69
CA LYS A 12 -3.39 17.47 -2.87
C LYS A 12 -2.41 17.76 -4.00
N LYS A 13 -2.37 19.03 -4.42
CA LYS A 13 -1.39 19.52 -5.40
C LYS A 13 0.03 19.30 -4.89
N TYR A 14 0.88 18.76 -5.75
CA TYR A 14 2.29 18.53 -5.47
C TYR A 14 3.11 18.60 -6.75
N GLU A 15 4.42 18.76 -6.60
CA GLU A 15 5.38 18.67 -7.70
C GLU A 15 5.84 17.21 -7.81
N PHE A 16 5.44 16.54 -8.88
CA PHE A 16 5.76 15.14 -9.12
C PHE A 16 7.05 14.99 -9.94
N PRO A 17 7.71 13.81 -9.89
CA PRO A 17 8.84 13.53 -10.76
C PRO A 17 8.44 13.69 -12.23
N ASN A 18 9.30 14.31 -13.03
CA ASN A 18 9.10 14.42 -14.47
C ASN A 18 9.54 13.12 -15.16
N ALA A 19 8.75 12.05 -15.01
CA ALA A 19 9.00 10.76 -15.62
C ALA A 19 7.69 10.01 -15.88
N SER A 20 7.55 9.43 -17.07
CA SER A 20 6.30 8.81 -17.56
C SER A 20 5.86 7.59 -16.74
N TYR A 21 6.79 6.83 -16.17
CA TYR A 21 6.49 5.65 -15.35
C TYR A 21 5.98 6.02 -13.94
N TYR A 22 6.09 7.28 -13.51
CA TYR A 22 5.51 7.78 -12.27
C TYR A 22 4.16 8.44 -12.56
N VAL A 23 3.07 7.76 -12.21
CA VAL A 23 1.72 8.21 -12.55
C VAL A 23 0.97 8.69 -11.30
N PRO A 24 0.74 10.00 -11.14
CA PRO A 24 -0.02 10.52 -10.01
C PRO A 24 -1.50 10.21 -10.13
N ILE A 25 -2.09 9.71 -9.04
CA ILE A 25 -3.52 9.43 -8.92
C ILE A 25 -4.05 10.17 -7.70
N GLN A 26 -5.09 10.99 -7.91
CA GLN A 26 -5.85 11.64 -6.86
C GLN A 26 -6.70 10.61 -6.12
N VAL A 27 -6.42 10.42 -4.83
CA VAL A 27 -7.15 9.52 -3.94
C VAL A 27 -8.27 10.22 -3.20
N GLY A 28 -9.33 9.47 -2.89
CA GLY A 28 -10.51 9.97 -2.21
C GLY A 28 -11.22 11.07 -2.98
N LYS A 29 -11.15 11.06 -4.31
CA LYS A 29 -11.74 12.09 -5.15
C LYS A 29 -13.25 12.23 -4.91
N THR A 30 -13.94 11.13 -4.60
CA THR A 30 -15.38 11.13 -4.24
C THR A 30 -15.69 12.01 -3.04
N LEU A 31 -14.74 12.20 -2.12
CA LEU A 31 -14.93 12.91 -0.85
C LEU A 31 -14.53 14.39 -0.93
N THR A 32 -14.12 14.90 -2.09
CA THR A 32 -13.61 16.26 -2.21
C THR A 32 -13.92 16.91 -3.56
N GLY A 33 -14.31 18.19 -3.51
CA GLY A 33 -14.44 19.05 -4.70
C GLY A 33 -13.10 19.53 -5.28
N LEU A 34 -11.96 19.20 -4.67
CA LEU A 34 -10.64 19.58 -5.17
C LEU A 34 -10.36 18.90 -6.51
N GLU A 35 -10.13 19.67 -7.58
CA GLU A 35 -9.67 19.17 -8.88
C GLU A 35 -8.17 19.34 -9.03
N LEU A 36 -7.44 18.23 -9.19
CA LEU A 36 -6.00 18.24 -9.45
C LEU A 36 -5.65 18.11 -10.93
N ASN A 37 -6.63 17.85 -11.79
CA ASN A 37 -6.46 17.63 -13.24
C ASN A 37 -5.44 16.52 -13.55
N ILE A 38 -5.48 15.45 -12.77
CA ILE A 38 -4.72 14.20 -12.94
C ILE A 38 -5.72 13.03 -12.89
N LEU A 39 -5.24 11.80 -13.12
CA LEU A 39 -6.06 10.61 -12.92
C LEU A 39 -6.62 10.57 -11.49
N SER A 40 -7.82 10.03 -11.32
CA SER A 40 -8.50 9.92 -10.04
C SER A 40 -9.01 8.51 -9.78
N ASP A 41 -9.09 8.16 -8.50
CA ASP A 41 -9.53 6.86 -8.04
C ASP A 41 -11.06 6.66 -8.09
N ASN A 42 -11.85 7.65 -8.50
CA ASN A 42 -13.32 7.62 -8.42
C ASN A 42 -14.03 7.27 -9.74
N THR A 43 -13.34 6.64 -10.68
CA THR A 43 -13.90 6.25 -11.97
C THR A 43 -14.02 4.73 -12.09
N GLN A 44 -14.94 4.24 -12.91
CA GLN A 44 -15.15 2.80 -13.15
C GLN A 44 -15.29 2.02 -11.82
N ILE A 45 -14.62 0.86 -11.67
CA ILE A 45 -14.65 0.07 -10.45
C ILE A 45 -13.74 0.71 -9.40
N ASN A 46 -14.29 1.12 -8.27
CA ASN A 46 -13.52 1.83 -7.25
C ASN A 46 -14.07 1.70 -5.83
N ILE A 47 -13.27 2.19 -4.88
CA ILE A 47 -13.60 2.34 -3.45
C ILE A 47 -13.17 3.74 -2.94
N SER A 48 -13.30 4.76 -3.79
CA SER A 48 -12.81 6.11 -3.51
C SER A 48 -13.51 6.77 -2.31
N ASP A 49 -14.79 6.46 -2.11
CA ASP A 49 -15.59 6.82 -0.93
C ASP A 49 -15.00 6.26 0.38
N LYS A 50 -14.26 5.15 0.31
CA LYS A 50 -13.61 4.51 1.46
C LYS A 50 -12.22 5.06 1.79
N ASN A 51 -11.75 6.11 1.10
CA ASN A 51 -10.40 6.66 1.30
C ASN A 51 -10.13 7.13 2.75
N GLN A 52 -11.16 7.50 3.52
CA GLN A 52 -10.97 7.83 4.94
C GLN A 52 -10.38 6.67 5.74
N SER A 53 -10.70 5.43 5.37
CA SER A 53 -10.18 4.22 6.01
C SER A 53 -9.04 3.61 5.20
N TYR A 54 -9.18 3.47 3.88
CA TYR A 54 -8.23 2.74 3.01
C TYR A 54 -7.04 3.58 2.53
N CYS A 55 -7.08 4.91 2.67
CA CYS A 55 -6.02 5.82 2.25
C CYS A 55 -5.53 5.51 0.81
N GLU A 56 -4.21 5.45 0.59
CA GLU A 56 -3.56 5.16 -0.70
C GLU A 56 -4.00 3.85 -1.37
N LEU A 57 -4.58 2.90 -0.63
CA LEU A 57 -5.05 1.64 -1.19
C LEU A 57 -6.25 1.81 -2.12
N THR A 58 -6.97 2.94 -2.04
CA THR A 58 -8.03 3.28 -2.99
C THR A 58 -7.49 3.43 -4.42
N ALA A 59 -6.34 4.08 -4.57
CA ALA A 59 -5.63 4.19 -5.85
C ALA A 59 -5.18 2.81 -6.34
N LEU A 60 -4.63 2.00 -5.43
CA LEU A 60 -4.15 0.66 -5.74
C LEU A 60 -5.29 -0.25 -6.22
N TYR A 61 -6.42 -0.23 -5.51
CA TYR A 61 -7.62 -0.99 -5.87
C TYR A 61 -8.15 -0.57 -7.24
N TRP A 62 -8.29 0.75 -7.46
CA TRP A 62 -8.75 1.28 -8.73
C TRP A 62 -7.85 0.81 -9.88
N ALA A 63 -6.54 0.93 -9.73
CA ALA A 63 -5.61 0.53 -10.78
C ALA A 63 -5.64 -0.98 -11.07
N TRP A 64 -5.74 -1.79 -10.01
CA TRP A 64 -5.87 -3.24 -10.11
C TRP A 64 -7.16 -3.64 -10.85
N LYS A 65 -8.32 -3.15 -10.41
CA LYS A 65 -9.62 -3.55 -10.98
C LYS A 65 -9.85 -3.05 -12.40
N ASN A 66 -9.20 -1.95 -12.80
CA ASN A 66 -9.40 -1.32 -14.10
C ASN A 66 -8.24 -1.59 -15.09
N ARG A 67 -7.46 -2.68 -14.89
CA ARG A 67 -6.40 -3.15 -15.79
C ARG A 67 -5.34 -2.09 -16.13
N PHE A 68 -5.10 -1.16 -15.21
CA PHE A 68 -4.18 -0.03 -15.41
C PHE A 68 -2.72 -0.46 -15.68
N PHE A 69 -2.37 -1.67 -15.23
CA PHE A 69 -1.03 -2.26 -15.34
C PHE A 69 -0.92 -3.35 -16.43
N GLN A 70 -1.87 -3.42 -17.38
CA GLN A 70 -1.90 -4.49 -18.37
C GLN A 70 -0.65 -4.55 -19.28
N ASP A 71 0.02 -3.42 -19.45
CA ASP A 71 1.12 -3.14 -20.38
C ASP A 71 2.51 -3.10 -19.71
N VAL A 72 2.62 -3.47 -18.42
CA VAL A 72 3.89 -3.42 -17.68
C VAL A 72 4.29 -4.73 -17.00
N ASP A 73 5.58 -4.91 -16.77
CA ASP A 73 6.17 -6.06 -16.07
C ASP A 73 6.26 -5.84 -14.56
N TYR A 74 6.47 -4.58 -14.16
CA TYR A 74 6.63 -4.16 -12.77
C TYR A 74 5.63 -3.08 -12.38
N ILE A 75 5.14 -3.20 -11.16
CA ILE A 75 4.08 -2.36 -10.59
C ILE A 75 4.59 -1.74 -9.30
N GLY A 76 4.35 -0.46 -9.09
CA GLY A 76 4.69 0.18 -7.82
C GLY A 76 3.59 1.06 -7.25
N LEU A 77 3.71 1.27 -5.94
CA LEU A 77 2.90 2.23 -5.19
C LEU A 77 3.86 3.09 -4.35
N VAL A 78 3.70 4.40 -4.45
CA VAL A 78 4.42 5.37 -3.61
C VAL A 78 3.49 6.47 -3.13
N HIS A 79 3.89 7.18 -2.08
CA HIS A 79 3.17 8.38 -1.63
C HIS A 79 3.68 9.62 -2.36
N TYR A 80 2.83 10.65 -2.50
CA TYR A 80 3.18 11.91 -3.16
C TYR A 80 4.48 12.59 -2.73
N ARG A 81 4.96 12.37 -1.49
CA ARG A 81 6.17 12.99 -0.93
C ARG A 81 7.26 12.02 -0.48
N ARG A 82 7.09 10.71 -0.72
CA ARG A 82 8.04 9.67 -0.32
C ARG A 82 8.28 8.75 -1.50
N TYR A 83 9.53 8.62 -1.89
CA TYR A 83 9.98 7.87 -3.07
C TYR A 83 11.17 7.01 -2.65
N PHE A 84 11.46 5.97 -3.43
CA PHE A 84 12.69 5.20 -3.26
C PHE A 84 13.90 6.06 -3.60
N SER A 85 14.88 6.09 -2.70
CA SER A 85 16.13 6.82 -2.90
C SER A 85 16.92 6.25 -4.06
N GLY A 86 17.55 7.12 -4.85
CA GLY A 86 18.42 6.70 -5.95
C GLY A 86 19.22 7.88 -6.48
N LYS A 87 19.81 7.72 -7.66
CA LYS A 87 20.72 8.70 -8.26
C LYS A 87 20.17 9.33 -9.55
N GLY A 88 19.09 8.79 -10.12
CA GLY A 88 18.67 9.14 -11.47
C GLY A 88 17.76 10.36 -11.62
N LEU A 89 16.71 10.50 -10.80
CA LEU A 89 15.72 11.58 -10.95
C LEU A 89 15.76 12.55 -9.76
N ARG A 90 15.32 13.79 -9.96
CA ARG A 90 15.16 14.77 -8.87
C ARG A 90 13.72 15.25 -8.77
N VAL A 91 13.22 15.35 -7.55
CA VAL A 91 11.90 15.92 -7.23
C VAL A 91 12.01 16.72 -5.93
N LYS A 92 11.60 17.99 -5.94
CA LYS A 92 11.68 18.88 -4.76
C LYS A 92 13.03 18.84 -4.01
N GLY A 93 14.13 18.85 -4.75
CA GLY A 93 15.49 18.84 -4.19
C GLY A 93 15.99 17.48 -3.66
N LYS A 94 15.20 16.40 -3.76
CA LYS A 94 15.62 15.04 -3.41
C LYS A 94 15.91 14.22 -4.66
N THR A 95 16.93 13.37 -4.59
CA THR A 95 17.23 12.40 -5.64
C THR A 95 16.50 11.09 -5.38
N ILE A 96 15.84 10.55 -6.40
CA ILE A 96 15.02 9.33 -6.35
C ILE A 96 15.47 8.34 -7.43
N ALA A 97 15.11 7.08 -7.26
CA ALA A 97 15.48 6.01 -8.18
C ALA A 97 14.85 6.20 -9.57
N SER A 98 15.70 6.05 -10.59
CA SER A 98 15.30 5.94 -11.99
C SER A 98 14.67 4.58 -12.30
N GLU A 99 13.95 4.49 -13.42
CA GLU A 99 13.42 3.22 -13.95
C GLU A 99 14.52 2.18 -14.15
N ASN A 100 15.69 2.59 -14.66
CA ASN A 100 16.83 1.68 -14.86
C ASN A 100 17.38 1.13 -13.54
N GLU A 101 17.49 1.97 -12.49
CA GLU A 101 17.93 1.52 -11.16
C GLU A 101 16.94 0.50 -10.58
N LEU A 102 15.65 0.82 -10.59
CA LEU A 102 14.61 -0.07 -10.07
C LEU A 102 14.55 -1.39 -10.86
N SER A 103 14.54 -1.32 -12.18
CA SER A 103 14.49 -2.50 -13.05
C SER A 103 15.73 -3.38 -12.92
N THR A 104 16.90 -2.80 -12.65
CA THR A 104 18.12 -3.58 -12.39
C THR A 104 18.02 -4.34 -11.08
N LEU A 105 17.57 -3.70 -10.00
CA LEU A 105 17.37 -4.35 -8.71
C LEU A 105 16.33 -5.47 -8.77
N LEU A 106 15.28 -5.30 -9.59
CA LEU A 106 14.21 -6.27 -9.79
C LEU A 106 14.57 -7.45 -10.71
N LYS A 107 15.80 -7.51 -11.23
CA LYS A 107 16.32 -8.73 -11.88
C LYS A 107 16.60 -9.81 -10.85
N ASP A 108 17.12 -9.39 -9.69
CA ASP A 108 17.57 -10.28 -8.62
C ASP A 108 16.60 -10.31 -7.42
N ALA A 109 15.48 -9.59 -7.51
CA ALA A 109 14.47 -9.49 -6.46
C ALA A 109 13.05 -9.54 -7.03
N ASP A 110 12.13 -10.06 -6.23
CA ASP A 110 10.70 -10.13 -6.56
C ASP A 110 9.93 -8.86 -6.20
N CYS A 111 10.34 -8.21 -5.12
CA CYS A 111 9.73 -7.02 -4.56
C CYS A 111 10.78 -6.11 -3.92
N LEU A 112 10.70 -4.82 -4.19
CA LEU A 112 11.44 -3.76 -3.52
C LEU A 112 10.51 -3.07 -2.53
N VAL A 113 10.90 -3.04 -1.26
CA VAL A 113 10.17 -2.37 -0.19
C VAL A 113 11.09 -1.39 0.56
N PRO A 114 10.53 -0.39 1.28
CA PRO A 114 11.32 0.49 2.12
C PRO A 114 12.16 -0.27 3.14
N CYS A 115 13.26 0.35 3.58
CA CYS A 115 14.10 -0.21 4.62
C CYS A 115 13.29 -0.51 5.89
N LYS A 116 13.64 -1.62 6.52
CA LYS A 116 13.09 -2.10 7.80
C LYS A 116 13.17 -1.00 8.87
N ARG A 117 12.10 -0.83 9.65
CA ARG A 117 12.14 -0.09 10.91
C ARG A 117 12.31 -1.06 12.07
N ASN A 118 13.25 -0.76 12.94
CA ASN A 118 13.47 -1.51 14.18
C ASN A 118 12.77 -0.82 15.35
N TYR A 119 11.93 -1.56 16.07
CA TYR A 119 11.39 -1.19 17.37
C TYR A 119 12.31 -1.78 18.44
N TYR A 120 13.03 -0.94 19.17
CA TYR A 120 14.04 -1.42 20.12
C TYR A 120 13.41 -1.99 21.40
N ILE A 121 12.34 -1.34 21.88
CA ILE A 121 11.72 -1.61 23.17
C ILE A 121 10.51 -2.56 23.01
N GLU A 122 9.66 -2.30 22.04
CA GLU A 122 8.33 -2.91 21.89
C GLU A 122 8.27 -3.91 20.73
N SER A 123 7.38 -4.89 20.81
CA SER A 123 7.00 -5.68 19.64
C SER A 123 6.06 -4.88 18.74
N VAL A 124 5.89 -5.33 17.49
CA VAL A 124 4.91 -4.75 16.56
C VAL A 124 3.50 -4.79 17.17
N TYR A 125 3.16 -5.90 17.86
CA TYR A 125 1.89 -6.05 18.56
C TYR A 125 1.73 -5.02 19.69
N SER A 126 2.70 -4.89 20.60
CA SER A 126 2.58 -3.97 21.72
C SER A 126 2.58 -2.51 21.26
N HIS A 127 3.36 -2.18 20.23
CA HIS A 127 3.33 -0.88 19.59
C HIS A 127 1.93 -0.57 19.00
N TYR A 128 1.32 -1.54 18.32
CA TYR A 128 -0.06 -1.38 17.82
C TYR A 128 -1.04 -1.17 18.97
N GLN A 129 -0.97 -1.98 20.02
CA GLN A 129 -1.83 -1.88 21.20
C GLN A 129 -1.79 -0.50 21.86
N HIS A 130 -0.60 0.12 21.93
CA HIS A 130 -0.45 1.45 22.53
C HIS A 130 -0.92 2.59 21.61
N ALA A 131 -0.76 2.44 20.29
CA ALA A 131 -1.09 3.49 19.33
C ALA A 131 -2.52 3.40 18.76
N HIS A 132 -3.13 2.21 18.80
CA HIS A 132 -4.33 1.86 18.06
C HIS A 132 -5.28 0.99 18.87
N TYR A 133 -6.47 0.72 18.32
CA TYR A 133 -7.46 -0.11 19.01
C TYR A 133 -7.15 -1.58 18.74
N ILE A 134 -6.71 -2.30 19.77
CA ILE A 134 -6.15 -3.65 19.61
C ILE A 134 -7.13 -4.65 18.98
N LYS A 135 -8.44 -4.49 19.21
CA LYS A 135 -9.44 -5.39 18.60
C LYS A 135 -9.46 -5.34 17.09
N ASP A 136 -9.01 -4.24 16.47
CA ASP A 136 -8.86 -4.17 15.01
C ASP A 136 -7.82 -5.19 14.53
N LEU A 137 -6.72 -5.34 15.28
CA LEU A 137 -5.64 -6.28 14.96
C LEU A 137 -6.04 -7.72 15.27
N GLU A 138 -6.74 -7.95 16.38
CA GLU A 138 -7.29 -9.27 16.71
C GLU A 138 -8.32 -9.73 15.67
N ALA A 139 -9.18 -8.81 15.20
CA ALA A 139 -10.11 -9.09 14.12
C ALA A 139 -9.39 -9.40 12.81
N ALA A 140 -8.32 -8.65 12.47
CA ALA A 140 -7.50 -8.95 11.30
C ALA A 140 -6.86 -10.33 11.38
N ARG A 141 -6.29 -10.69 12.55
CA ARG A 141 -5.75 -12.03 12.81
C ARG A 141 -6.81 -13.12 12.64
N ALA A 142 -8.03 -12.89 13.15
CA ALA A 142 -9.14 -13.83 13.00
C ALA A 142 -9.56 -14.02 11.53
N VAL A 143 -9.62 -12.93 10.75
CA VAL A 143 -9.89 -13.02 9.30
C VAL A 143 -8.82 -13.84 8.59
N ILE A 144 -7.55 -13.63 8.92
CA ILE A 144 -6.43 -14.39 8.36
C ILE A 144 -6.56 -15.87 8.76
N ALA A 145 -6.84 -16.19 10.02
CA ALA A 145 -7.05 -17.56 10.46
C ALA A 145 -8.17 -18.27 9.68
N ASP A 146 -9.27 -17.56 9.39
CA ASP A 146 -10.44 -18.12 8.71
C ASP A 146 -10.27 -18.26 7.19
N LYS A 147 -9.52 -17.35 6.54
CA LYS A 147 -9.41 -17.26 5.08
C LYS A 147 -8.08 -17.75 4.52
N TYR A 148 -7.01 -17.63 5.30
CA TYR A 148 -5.63 -17.84 4.91
C TYR A 148 -4.82 -18.41 6.10
N SER A 149 -5.27 -19.55 6.64
CA SER A 149 -4.68 -20.17 7.84
C SER A 149 -3.18 -20.38 7.75
N ASP A 150 -2.66 -20.66 6.55
CA ASP A 150 -1.24 -20.88 6.31
C ASP A 150 -0.39 -19.62 6.56
N TYR A 151 -0.99 -18.43 6.50
CA TYR A 151 -0.34 -17.15 6.81
C TYR A 151 -0.38 -16.79 8.30
N LEU A 152 -1.08 -17.55 9.15
CA LEU A 152 -1.25 -17.21 10.56
C LEU A 152 0.09 -17.22 11.31
N ASN A 153 0.95 -18.19 11.01
CA ASN A 153 2.30 -18.25 11.59
C ASN A 153 3.16 -17.05 11.17
N SER A 154 3.06 -16.63 9.91
CA SER A 154 3.76 -15.44 9.41
C SER A 154 3.25 -14.17 10.10
N PHE A 155 1.93 -14.05 10.25
CA PHE A 155 1.30 -12.95 10.98
C PHE A 155 1.82 -12.87 12.42
N ASP A 156 1.74 -13.98 13.15
CA ASP A 156 2.17 -14.03 14.55
C ASP A 156 3.67 -13.74 14.69
N SER A 157 4.49 -14.23 13.77
CA SER A 157 5.94 -13.96 13.75
C SER A 157 6.22 -12.46 13.57
N VAL A 158 5.52 -11.79 12.66
CA VAL A 158 5.65 -10.33 12.46
C VAL A 158 5.17 -9.56 13.70
N MET A 159 4.03 -9.94 14.27
CA MET A 159 3.45 -9.26 15.44
C MET A 159 4.30 -9.41 16.70
N GLN A 160 4.90 -10.58 16.92
CA GLN A 160 5.83 -10.83 18.03
C GLN A 160 7.21 -10.21 17.78
N GLY A 161 7.56 -9.99 16.51
CA GLY A 161 8.80 -9.38 16.09
C GLY A 161 8.93 -7.91 16.48
N LYS A 162 10.13 -7.39 16.22
CA LYS A 162 10.53 -6.00 16.47
C LYS A 162 10.83 -5.23 15.18
N ILE A 163 10.52 -5.82 14.04
CA ILE A 163 10.91 -5.33 12.72
C ILE A 163 9.65 -5.18 11.89
N LEU A 164 9.48 -4.02 11.25
CA LEU A 164 8.34 -3.75 10.39
C LEU A 164 8.78 -2.96 9.15
N HIS A 165 8.26 -3.34 7.99
CA HIS A 165 8.33 -2.51 6.79
C HIS A 165 7.22 -1.47 6.87
N LEU A 166 7.60 -0.23 7.18
CA LEU A 166 6.64 0.87 7.20
C LEU A 166 6.35 1.35 5.78
N TYR A 167 5.18 1.99 5.66
CA TYR A 167 4.63 2.57 4.44
C TYR A 167 4.06 1.51 3.49
N ASN A 168 2.88 1.78 2.94
CA ASN A 168 2.32 1.01 1.83
C ASN A 168 3.02 1.43 0.53
N MET A 169 4.31 1.15 0.45
CA MET A 169 5.15 1.47 -0.70
C MET A 169 5.90 0.23 -1.15
N PHE A 170 5.91 -0.03 -2.45
CA PHE A 170 6.65 -1.14 -3.03
C PHE A 170 6.88 -0.91 -4.53
N VAL A 171 7.78 -1.71 -5.10
CA VAL A 171 7.83 -2.02 -6.54
C VAL A 171 7.97 -3.53 -6.67
N ILE A 172 7.03 -4.19 -7.35
CA ILE A 172 6.89 -5.65 -7.36
C ILE A 172 6.68 -6.17 -8.79
N LYS A 173 7.04 -7.44 -9.02
CA LYS A 173 6.65 -8.17 -10.24
C LYS A 173 5.13 -8.23 -10.38
N LYS A 174 4.61 -8.04 -11.59
CA LYS A 174 3.18 -8.04 -11.87
C LYS A 174 2.46 -9.34 -11.48
N SER A 175 3.11 -10.49 -11.65
CA SER A 175 2.52 -11.78 -11.25
C SER A 175 2.19 -11.80 -9.75
N LEU A 176 3.14 -11.37 -8.92
CA LEU A 176 2.99 -11.32 -7.47
C LEU A 176 2.06 -10.18 -7.02
N PHE A 177 2.00 -9.08 -7.76
CA PHE A 177 1.06 -7.98 -7.49
C PHE A 177 -0.39 -8.45 -7.49
N GLU A 178 -0.77 -9.26 -8.48
CA GLU A 178 -2.14 -9.77 -8.60
C GLU A 178 -2.48 -10.66 -7.41
N GLU A 179 -1.61 -11.61 -7.06
CA GLU A 179 -1.78 -12.48 -5.89
C GLU A 179 -1.88 -11.66 -4.60
N TYR A 180 -1.00 -10.67 -4.43
CA TYR A 180 -1.01 -9.75 -3.30
C TYR A 180 -2.32 -8.96 -3.19
N CYS A 181 -2.83 -8.40 -4.28
CA CYS A 181 -4.08 -7.64 -4.25
C CYS A 181 -5.29 -8.54 -3.93
N HIS A 182 -5.33 -9.75 -4.48
CA HIS A 182 -6.39 -10.71 -4.13
C HIS A 182 -6.36 -11.04 -2.64
N TRP A 183 -5.20 -11.37 -2.09
CA TRP A 183 -5.03 -11.66 -0.66
C TRP A 183 -5.41 -10.45 0.20
N LEU A 184 -4.82 -9.28 -0.09
CA LEU A 184 -4.99 -8.07 0.69
C LEU A 184 -6.45 -7.66 0.73
N PHE A 185 -7.07 -7.39 -0.42
CA PHE A 185 -8.44 -6.88 -0.46
C PHE A 185 -9.49 -7.89 0.02
N THR A 186 -9.22 -9.20 -0.09
CA THR A 186 -10.09 -10.21 0.54
C THR A 186 -10.11 -10.05 2.06
N ILE A 187 -8.94 -9.91 2.69
CA ILE A 187 -8.83 -9.68 4.13
C ILE A 187 -9.45 -8.34 4.50
N LEU A 188 -9.15 -7.27 3.75
CA LEU A 188 -9.60 -5.93 4.12
C LEU A 188 -11.12 -5.80 4.07
N PHE A 189 -11.77 -6.33 3.03
CA PHE A 189 -13.22 -6.27 2.92
C PHE A 189 -13.92 -7.16 3.94
N GLU A 190 -13.34 -8.29 4.30
CA GLU A 190 -13.89 -9.14 5.36
C GLU A 190 -13.72 -8.48 6.75
N LEU A 191 -12.56 -7.86 7.00
CA LEU A 191 -12.31 -7.09 8.21
C LEU A 191 -13.30 -5.94 8.35
N GLU A 192 -13.52 -5.17 7.27
CA GLU A 192 -14.50 -4.08 7.24
C GLU A 192 -15.89 -4.58 7.65
N LYS A 193 -16.38 -5.70 7.09
CA LYS A 193 -17.68 -6.29 7.46
C LYS A 193 -17.75 -6.62 8.96
N ARG A 194 -16.70 -7.24 9.51
CA ARG A 194 -16.66 -7.62 10.92
C ARG A 194 -16.66 -6.40 11.84
N LEU A 195 -15.89 -5.37 11.53
CA LEU A 195 -15.81 -4.17 12.35
C LEU A 195 -17.08 -3.32 12.28
N MET A 196 -17.75 -3.25 11.11
CA MET A 196 -19.05 -2.57 10.98
C MET A 196 -20.13 -3.24 11.84
N SER A 197 -20.13 -4.57 11.95
CA SER A 197 -21.10 -5.30 12.79
C SER A 197 -20.94 -5.05 14.29
N GLN A 198 -19.77 -4.57 14.73
CA GLN A 198 -19.43 -4.34 16.14
C GLN A 198 -19.70 -2.89 16.60
N LEU A 199 -20.42 -2.08 15.80
CA LEU A 199 -20.69 -0.65 16.07
C LEU A 199 -19.43 0.22 16.25
N MET A 200 -18.27 -0.25 15.79
CA MET A 200 -17.03 0.51 15.84
C MET A 200 -16.91 1.43 14.63
N ILE A 201 -17.30 2.69 14.83
CA ILE A 201 -17.41 3.71 13.76
C ILE A 201 -16.03 4.17 13.25
N HIS A 202 -14.90 3.69 13.79
CA HIS A 202 -13.56 4.15 13.41
C HIS A 202 -12.64 2.99 13.04
N ILE A 203 -12.72 2.49 11.80
CA ILE A 203 -11.62 1.73 11.19
C ILE A 203 -10.44 2.69 11.07
N LYS A 204 -9.45 2.55 11.97
CA LYS A 204 -8.27 3.43 11.97
C LYS A 204 -7.39 3.08 10.77
N LYS A 205 -6.96 4.13 10.06
CA LYS A 205 -6.11 4.17 8.85
C LYS A 205 -4.86 3.26 8.85
N SER A 206 -4.46 2.78 10.02
CA SER A 206 -3.15 2.18 10.25
C SER A 206 -3.12 0.67 10.10
N ILE A 207 -4.24 -0.05 10.30
CA ILE A 207 -4.28 -1.52 10.33
C ILE A 207 -3.73 -2.16 9.04
N TRP A 208 -3.91 -1.48 7.91
CA TRP A 208 -3.47 -1.98 6.60
C TRP A 208 -1.96 -2.06 6.45
N VAL A 209 -1.20 -1.17 7.10
CA VAL A 209 0.27 -1.23 7.09
C VAL A 209 0.75 -2.49 7.82
N TYR A 210 0.03 -2.90 8.88
CA TYR A 210 0.37 -4.09 9.66
C TYR A 210 -0.07 -5.37 8.96
N CYS A 211 -1.21 -5.37 8.27
CA CYS A 211 -1.63 -6.52 7.45
C CYS A 211 -0.72 -6.68 6.22
N GLY A 212 -0.38 -5.59 5.53
CA GLY A 212 0.49 -5.62 4.36
C GLY A 212 1.92 -6.06 4.67
N ALA A 213 2.40 -5.89 5.91
CA ALA A 213 3.74 -6.30 6.33
C ALA A 213 3.88 -7.79 6.69
N VAL A 214 2.80 -8.58 6.56
CA VAL A 214 2.77 -10.02 6.83
C VAL A 214 3.32 -10.83 5.64
N ILE A 215 3.51 -10.18 4.49
CA ILE A 215 3.98 -10.76 3.22
C ILE A 215 5.36 -10.20 2.87
#